data_AF-A0A3C2B5U0-F1
#
_entry.id   AF-A0A3C2B5U0-F1
#
_cell.length_a   1.000
_cell.length_b   1.000
_cell.length_c   1.000
_cell.angle_alpha   90.00
_cell.angle_beta   90.00
_cell.angle_gamma   90.00
#
_symmetry.space_group_name_H-M   'P 1'
#
loop_
_entity.id
_entity.type
_entity.pdbx_description
1 polymer ?
#
loop_
_entity_poly.entity_id
_entity_poly.type
_entity_poly.pdbx_seq_one_letter_code
_entity_poly.pdbx_strand_id
1 'polypeptide(L)'
;MPFTRFRLPRRRPRLEFDSPEHPWSIFIPDPDDTVVVGGFGEAAMLAAEVFELPAHHEVLVLLDERRRITAMLLDPPAEVGVFVGMAALPGVEAPFCQTLSIVLQPQVEPGPPDPNDRRGYHALRRAHMAQGLLLLDVLLTDGDTVRSLAIGCDPDPVWFDEFDPLALDAEALDAALVDDPRGDAA
;
A
#
# COMPACT_ATOMS: atom_id res chain seq x y z
N MET A 1 -7.79 14.71 -16.31
CA MET A 1 -7.98 14.47 -14.87
C MET A 1 -7.01 15.35 -14.11
N PRO A 2 -7.44 16.19 -13.15
CA PRO A 2 -6.49 16.93 -12.33
C PRO A 2 -5.76 15.93 -11.44
N PHE A 3 -4.44 15.85 -11.59
CA PHE A 3 -3.58 15.06 -10.71
C PHE A 3 -3.68 15.65 -9.30
N THR A 4 -4.32 14.93 -8.38
CA THR A 4 -4.27 15.28 -6.95
C THR A 4 -2.80 15.28 -6.55
N ARG A 5 -2.31 16.39 -5.98
CA ARG A 5 -0.92 16.47 -5.53
C ARG A 5 -0.74 15.47 -4.39
N PHE A 6 -0.12 14.35 -4.71
CA PHE A 6 0.47 13.46 -3.72
C PHE A 6 1.44 14.30 -2.88
N ARG A 7 1.21 14.35 -1.57
CA ARG A 7 2.15 14.91 -0.60
C ARG A 7 1.95 14.18 0.71
N LEU A 8 2.94 13.39 1.10
CA LEU A 8 2.94 12.82 2.45
C LEU A 8 2.99 13.95 3.51
N PRO A 9 2.04 14.00 4.45
CA PRO A 9 2.03 15.05 5.47
C PRO A 9 3.19 14.89 6.46
N ARG A 10 4.12 15.87 6.45
CA ARG A 10 5.39 15.88 7.20
C ARG A 10 5.30 15.91 8.73
N ARG A 11 4.11 16.06 9.34
CA ARG A 11 3.92 16.14 10.79
C ARG A 11 2.60 15.47 11.20
N ARG A 12 2.63 14.16 11.40
CA ARG A 12 1.53 13.41 12.02
C ARG A 12 2.03 12.61 13.21
N PRO A 13 1.15 12.30 14.17
CA PRO A 13 1.48 11.38 15.26
C PRO A 13 1.89 10.04 14.66
N ARG A 14 3.05 9.55 15.10
CA ARG A 14 3.59 8.24 14.75
C ARG A 14 3.57 7.41 16.02
N LEU A 15 3.12 6.17 15.89
CA LEU A 15 3.27 5.20 16.97
C LEU A 15 4.65 4.57 16.79
N GLU A 16 5.58 4.93 17.66
CA GLU A 16 6.94 4.41 17.66
C GLU A 16 7.03 3.17 18.53
N PHE A 17 7.73 2.16 18.01
CA PHE A 17 7.89 0.87 18.66
C PHE A 17 9.37 0.53 18.71
N ASP A 18 9.87 0.24 19.91
CA ASP A 18 11.19 -0.33 20.10
C ASP A 18 11.10 -1.85 19.94
N SER A 19 11.54 -2.36 18.78
CA SER A 19 11.84 -3.77 18.63
C SER A 19 13.33 -4.02 18.98
N PRO A 20 13.71 -5.25 19.36
CA PRO A 20 15.10 -5.57 19.68
C PRO A 20 16.08 -5.37 18.52
N GLU A 21 15.59 -5.41 17.27
CA GLU A 21 16.41 -5.40 16.06
C GLU A 21 16.55 -3.99 15.48
N HIS A 22 15.44 -3.25 15.41
CA HIS A 22 15.43 -1.82 15.02
C HIS A 22 14.15 -1.10 15.47
N PRO A 23 14.19 0.23 15.62
CA PRO A 23 12.99 1.04 15.77
C PRO A 23 12.12 0.91 14.52
N TRP A 24 10.81 0.91 14.73
CA TRP A 24 9.83 0.96 13.65
C TRP A 24 8.62 1.79 14.05
N SER A 25 7.81 2.18 13.08
CA SER A 25 6.65 3.02 13.40
C SER A 25 5.47 2.82 12.45
N ILE A 26 4.30 3.22 12.90
CA ILE A 26 3.10 3.27 12.07
C ILE A 26 2.75 4.73 11.80
N PHE A 27 2.54 5.04 10.53
CA PHE A 27 2.04 6.31 10.03
C PHE A 27 0.62 6.12 9.50
N ILE A 28 -0.32 6.96 9.98
CA ILE A 28 -1.72 6.92 9.58
C ILE A 28 -2.03 8.21 8.81
N PRO A 29 -2.48 8.12 7.54
CA PRO A 29 -2.89 9.29 6.74
C PRO A 29 -4.04 10.07 7.39
N ASP A 30 -4.33 11.27 6.89
CA ASP A 30 -5.56 11.96 7.30
C ASP A 30 -6.78 11.24 6.75
N PRO A 31 -7.85 11.04 7.54
CA PRO A 31 -9.15 10.72 6.96
C PRO A 31 -9.59 11.75 5.91
N ASP A 32 -9.26 13.03 6.07
CA ASP A 32 -9.68 14.11 5.15
C ASP A 32 -8.77 14.27 3.91
N ASP A 33 -7.62 13.60 3.87
CA ASP A 33 -6.58 13.70 2.84
C ASP A 33 -6.20 12.30 2.38
N THR A 34 -7.19 11.63 1.79
CA THR A 34 -7.07 10.24 1.36
C THR A 34 -6.16 10.11 0.14
N VAL A 35 -5.16 9.26 0.27
CA VAL A 35 -4.22 8.97 -0.81
C VAL A 35 -4.65 7.68 -1.51
N VAL A 36 -4.87 7.75 -2.83
CA VAL A 36 -5.28 6.60 -3.66
C VAL A 36 -4.13 6.19 -4.58
N VAL A 37 -3.80 4.90 -4.60
CA VAL A 37 -2.80 4.31 -5.50
C VAL A 37 -3.52 3.66 -6.67
N GLY A 38 -3.95 4.47 -7.65
CA GLY A 38 -4.77 4.01 -8.77
C GLY A 38 -4.04 3.07 -9.73
N GLY A 39 -2.78 3.37 -10.04
CA GLY A 39 -1.94 2.54 -10.89
C GLY A 39 -0.45 2.64 -10.53
N PHE A 40 0.39 2.09 -11.41
CA PHE A 40 1.84 2.09 -11.20
C PHE A 40 2.43 3.50 -11.12
N GLY A 41 1.86 4.47 -11.84
CA GLY A 41 2.33 5.86 -11.79
C GLY A 41 2.23 6.46 -10.39
N GLU A 42 1.07 6.31 -9.75
CA GLU A 42 0.86 6.76 -8.36
C GLU A 42 1.72 5.96 -7.37
N ALA A 43 1.88 4.66 -7.59
CA ALA A 43 2.73 3.81 -6.75
C ALA A 43 4.20 4.23 -6.83
N ALA A 44 4.70 4.57 -8.02
CA ALA A 44 6.05 5.08 -8.23
C ALA A 44 6.26 6.47 -7.62
N MET A 45 5.26 7.36 -7.71
CA MET A 45 5.29 8.65 -7.00
C MET A 45 5.37 8.47 -5.49
N LEU A 46 4.55 7.57 -4.92
CA LEU A 46 4.64 7.23 -3.50
C LEU A 46 6.03 6.72 -3.13
N ALA A 47 6.61 5.83 -3.93
CA ALA A 47 7.95 5.28 -3.70
C ALA A 47 9.08 6.32 -3.76
N ALA A 48 8.88 7.45 -4.45
CA ALA A 48 9.81 8.57 -4.38
C ALA A 48 9.58 9.42 -3.11
N GLU A 49 8.32 9.61 -2.70
CA GLU A 49 7.99 10.43 -1.54
C GLU A 49 8.27 9.78 -0.19
N VAL A 50 8.33 8.45 -0.09
CA VAL A 50 8.65 7.78 1.20
C VAL A 50 10.02 8.17 1.77
N PHE A 51 10.93 8.72 0.97
CA PHE A 51 12.20 9.28 1.46
C PHE A 51 12.02 10.53 2.33
N GLU A 52 10.85 11.17 2.32
CA GLU A 52 10.50 12.22 3.26
C GLU A 52 10.05 11.68 4.62
N LEU A 53 9.81 10.36 4.71
CA LEU A 53 9.55 9.66 5.96
C LEU A 53 10.86 9.10 6.51
N PRO A 54 11.01 8.95 7.84
CA PRO A 54 12.21 8.35 8.39
C PRO A 54 12.01 6.82 8.44
N ALA A 55 11.98 6.24 7.24
CA ALA A 55 12.14 4.82 6.97
C ALA A 55 13.52 4.60 6.36
N HIS A 56 14.14 3.46 6.63
CA HIS A 56 15.52 3.17 6.23
C HIS A 56 15.64 1.98 5.28
N HIS A 57 14.72 1.02 5.36
CA HIS A 57 14.79 -0.28 4.67
C HIS A 57 13.50 -0.57 3.93
N GLU A 58 12.35 -0.40 4.59
CA GLU A 58 11.06 -0.79 4.00
C GLU A 58 9.93 0.11 4.47
N VAL A 59 9.00 0.39 3.57
CA VAL A 59 7.68 0.90 3.88
C VAL A 59 6.64 -0.10 3.39
N LEU A 60 5.90 -0.70 4.32
CA LEU A 60 4.74 -1.53 4.00
C LEU A 60 3.48 -0.68 4.06
N VAL A 61 2.85 -0.49 2.91
CA VAL A 61 1.62 0.28 2.75
C VAL A 61 0.43 -0.67 2.84
N LEU A 62 -0.54 -0.34 3.69
CA LEU A 62 -1.81 -1.04 3.81
C LEU A 62 -2.88 -0.27 3.06
N LEU A 63 -3.67 -0.96 2.24
CA LEU A 63 -4.73 -0.35 1.45
C LEU A 63 -6.05 -1.10 1.56
N ASP A 64 -7.14 -0.34 1.48
CA ASP A 64 -8.50 -0.88 1.35
C ASP A 64 -8.76 -1.42 -0.06
N GLU A 65 -9.99 -1.88 -0.31
CA GLU A 65 -10.41 -2.43 -1.60
C GLU A 65 -10.35 -1.40 -2.75
N ARG A 66 -10.27 -0.12 -2.40
CA ARG A 66 -10.24 1.02 -3.31
C ARG A 66 -8.84 1.59 -3.46
N ARG A 67 -7.82 0.83 -3.05
CA ARG A 67 -6.41 1.26 -3.08
C ARG A 67 -6.20 2.58 -2.33
N ARG A 68 -7.02 2.89 -1.33
CA ARG A 68 -6.80 4.02 -0.41
C ARG A 68 -5.84 3.57 0.67
N ILE A 69 -4.81 4.37 0.93
CA ILE A 69 -3.84 4.07 2.00
C ILE A 69 -4.54 4.23 3.35
N THR A 70 -4.59 3.15 4.12
CA THR A 70 -5.17 3.14 5.48
C THR A 70 -4.09 3.26 6.56
N ALA A 71 -2.90 2.73 6.31
CA ALA A 71 -1.72 2.92 7.15
C ALA A 71 -0.44 2.64 6.36
N MET A 72 0.70 3.13 6.88
CA MET A 72 2.03 2.82 6.39
C MET A 72 2.91 2.40 7.57
N LEU A 73 3.53 1.24 7.48
CA LEU A 73 4.47 0.73 8.46
C LEU A 73 5.87 1.07 7.96
N LEU A 74 6.65 1.77 8.77
CA LEU A 74 7.98 2.25 8.45
C LEU A 74 8.99 1.38 9.19
N ASP A 75 9.82 0.69 8.41
CA ASP A 75 10.75 -0.34 8.85
C ASP A 75 10.08 -1.41 9.73
N PRO A 76 8.96 -2.05 9.33
CA PRO A 76 8.36 -3.10 10.15
C PRO A 76 9.34 -4.27 10.34
N PRO A 77 9.30 -4.98 11.48
CA PRO A 77 9.98 -6.26 11.61
C PRO A 77 9.57 -7.22 10.49
N ALA A 78 10.48 -8.07 10.05
CA ALA A 78 10.24 -8.92 8.86
C ALA A 78 9.03 -9.84 9.02
N GLU A 79 8.77 -10.35 10.24
CA GLU A 79 7.61 -11.17 10.54
C GLU A 79 6.31 -10.38 10.41
N VAL A 80 6.31 -9.09 10.79
CA VAL A 80 5.16 -8.21 10.58
C VAL A 80 4.95 -7.98 9.10
N GLY A 81 6.03 -7.75 8.33
CA GLY A 81 5.94 -7.61 6.88
C GLY A 81 5.35 -8.85 6.19
N VAL A 82 5.79 -10.05 6.57
CA VAL A 82 5.32 -11.32 6.00
C VAL A 82 3.91 -11.68 6.46
N PHE A 83 3.57 -11.45 7.73
CA PHE A 83 2.33 -11.89 8.39
C PHE A 83 1.40 -10.74 8.80
N VAL A 84 1.40 -9.66 8.03
CA VAL A 84 0.68 -8.42 8.36
C VAL A 84 -0.82 -8.61 8.60
N GLY A 85 -1.47 -9.53 7.89
CA GLY A 85 -2.90 -9.84 8.05
C GLY A 85 -3.24 -10.61 9.32
N MET A 86 -2.23 -11.11 10.04
CA MET A 86 -2.38 -11.76 11.35
C MET A 86 -1.79 -10.93 12.49
N ALA A 87 -1.11 -9.83 12.18
CA ALA A 87 -0.45 -8.98 13.17
C ALA A 87 -1.46 -8.09 13.88
N ALA A 88 -1.34 -7.95 15.20
CA ALA A 88 -2.04 -6.92 15.95
C ALA A 88 -1.30 -5.59 15.77
N LEU A 89 -1.83 -4.70 14.92
CA LEU A 89 -1.22 -3.41 14.60
C LEU A 89 -1.88 -2.30 15.43
N PRO A 90 -1.22 -1.74 16.46
CA PRO A 90 -1.83 -0.72 17.30
C PRO A 90 -2.14 0.54 16.50
N GLY A 91 -3.32 1.12 16.72
CA GLY A 91 -3.78 2.33 16.04
C GLY A 91 -4.26 2.15 14.61
N VAL A 92 -4.09 0.96 14.00
CA VAL A 92 -4.66 0.66 12.68
C VAL A 92 -6.10 0.16 12.87
N GLU A 93 -7.04 1.10 12.85
CA GLU A 93 -8.48 0.80 13.03
C GLU A 93 -9.21 0.56 11.72
N ALA A 94 -8.74 1.19 10.63
CA ALA A 94 -9.32 1.04 9.31
C ALA A 94 -8.98 -0.34 8.72
N PRO A 95 -9.96 -1.07 8.15
CA PRO A 95 -9.70 -2.35 7.52
C PRO A 95 -8.82 -2.17 6.28
N PHE A 96 -8.03 -3.19 5.96
CA PHE A 96 -7.24 -3.26 4.74
C PHE A 96 -7.36 -4.66 4.14
N CYS A 97 -7.27 -4.77 2.83
CA CYS A 97 -7.29 -6.04 2.11
C CYS A 97 -6.19 -6.14 1.04
N GLN A 98 -5.42 -5.07 0.88
CA GLN A 98 -4.33 -4.98 -0.10
C GLN A 98 -3.07 -4.44 0.56
N THR A 99 -1.91 -4.79 0.01
CA THR A 99 -0.62 -4.26 0.46
C THR A 99 0.29 -3.88 -0.70
N LEU A 100 1.20 -2.96 -0.43
CA LEU A 100 2.29 -2.57 -1.33
C LEU A 100 3.56 -2.45 -0.48
N SER A 101 4.58 -3.22 -0.78
CA SER A 101 5.89 -3.10 -0.11
C SER A 101 6.81 -2.20 -0.93
N ILE A 102 7.47 -1.25 -0.29
CA ILE A 102 8.44 -0.34 -0.91
C ILE A 102 9.77 -0.54 -0.19
N VAL A 103 10.73 -1.15 -0.86
CA VAL A 103 12.05 -1.46 -0.34
C VAL A 103 13.04 -0.37 -0.77
N LEU A 104 13.68 0.23 0.21
CA LEU A 104 14.67 1.29 0.02
C LEU A 104 16.04 0.67 -0.19
N GLN A 105 16.68 1.01 -1.30
CA GLN A 105 18.00 0.52 -1.67
C GLN A 105 18.95 1.69 -1.95
N PRO A 106 20.26 1.56 -1.69
CA PRO A 106 21.22 2.60 -2.05
C PRO A 106 21.29 2.86 -3.55
N GLN A 107 20.97 1.85 -4.37
CA GLN A 107 20.98 1.92 -5.82
C GLN A 107 20.07 0.84 -6.40
N VAL A 108 19.23 1.21 -7.37
CA VAL A 108 18.38 0.27 -8.10
C VAL A 108 18.95 0.05 -9.50
N GLU A 109 19.51 -1.12 -9.74
CA GLU A 109 20.07 -1.47 -11.07
C GLU A 109 18.99 -1.44 -12.16
N PRO A 110 19.26 -0.99 -13.39
CA PRO A 110 18.28 -1.11 -14.47
C PRO A 110 18.08 -2.57 -14.91
N GLY A 111 16.89 -2.89 -15.45
CA GLY A 111 16.61 -4.17 -16.08
C GLY A 111 15.72 -5.11 -15.24
N PRO A 112 15.55 -6.37 -15.70
CA PRO A 112 14.64 -7.31 -15.05
C PRO A 112 15.09 -7.65 -13.62
N PRO A 113 14.15 -8.05 -12.74
CA PRO A 113 14.50 -8.55 -11.41
C PRO A 113 15.40 -9.77 -11.46
N ASP A 114 16.32 -9.88 -10.49
CA ASP A 114 17.19 -11.03 -10.41
C ASP A 114 16.44 -12.29 -9.92
N PRO A 115 17.02 -13.50 -10.04
CA PRO A 115 16.34 -14.72 -9.61
C PRO A 115 15.96 -14.78 -8.13
N ASN A 116 16.69 -14.08 -7.25
CA ASN A 116 16.38 -14.02 -5.82
C ASN A 116 15.18 -13.10 -5.56
N ASP A 117 15.16 -11.92 -6.18
CA ASP A 117 14.03 -10.97 -6.10
C ASP A 117 12.74 -11.64 -6.57
N ARG A 118 12.80 -12.36 -7.70
CA ARG A 118 11.66 -13.11 -8.23
C ARG A 118 11.14 -14.15 -7.24
N ARG A 119 12.04 -14.90 -6.59
CA ARG A 119 11.66 -15.91 -5.59
C ARG A 119 11.06 -15.27 -4.36
N GLY A 120 11.66 -14.18 -3.87
CA GLY A 120 11.17 -13.39 -2.73
C GLY A 120 9.77 -12.85 -2.99
N TYR A 121 9.58 -12.15 -4.11
CA TYR A 121 8.29 -11.61 -4.55
C TYR A 121 7.20 -12.70 -4.57
N HIS A 122 7.43 -13.82 -5.25
CA HIS A 122 6.43 -14.88 -5.32
C HIS A 122 6.17 -15.55 -3.96
N ALA A 123 7.17 -15.66 -3.09
CA ALA A 123 6.99 -16.18 -1.75
C ALA A 123 6.13 -15.24 -0.89
N LEU A 124 6.43 -13.94 -0.93
CA LEU A 124 5.68 -12.92 -0.19
C LEU A 124 4.23 -12.84 -0.69
N ARG A 125 4.02 -12.83 -2.01
CA ARG A 125 2.68 -12.86 -2.62
C ARG A 125 1.86 -14.06 -2.13
N ARG A 126 2.45 -15.26 -2.07
CA ARG A 126 1.77 -16.45 -1.54
C ARG A 126 1.46 -16.32 -0.05
N ALA A 127 2.38 -15.76 0.74
CA ALA A 127 2.16 -15.54 2.17
C ALA A 127 0.99 -14.57 2.41
N HIS A 128 0.92 -13.48 1.65
CA HIS A 128 -0.18 -12.51 1.72
C HIS A 128 -1.51 -13.12 1.27
N MET A 129 -1.52 -13.86 0.15
CA MET A 129 -2.70 -14.56 -0.32
C MET A 129 -3.24 -15.55 0.71
N ALA A 130 -2.36 -16.27 1.43
CA ALA A 130 -2.75 -17.18 2.50
C ALA A 130 -3.42 -16.46 3.70
N GLN A 131 -3.25 -15.15 3.81
CA GLN A 131 -3.88 -14.28 4.80
C GLN A 131 -5.14 -13.57 4.25
N GLY A 132 -5.55 -13.87 3.02
CA GLY A 132 -6.66 -13.17 2.36
C GLY A 132 -6.30 -11.76 1.87
N LEU A 133 -5.00 -11.45 1.74
CA LEU A 133 -4.52 -10.15 1.28
C LEU A 133 -4.02 -10.22 -0.16
N LEU A 134 -4.25 -9.15 -0.92
CA LEU A 134 -3.65 -8.93 -2.23
C LEU A 134 -2.37 -8.11 -2.11
N LEU A 135 -1.21 -8.73 -2.36
CA LEU A 135 0.03 -7.98 -2.56
C LEU A 135 0.01 -7.36 -3.96
N LEU A 136 -0.15 -6.04 -4.04
CA LEU A 136 -0.17 -5.30 -5.30
C LEU A 136 1.21 -5.34 -5.96
N ASP A 137 2.25 -5.02 -5.20
CA ASP A 137 3.62 -5.00 -5.70
C ASP A 137 4.66 -5.01 -4.57
N VAL A 138 5.90 -5.27 -4.96
CA VAL A 138 7.11 -4.91 -4.22
C VAL A 138 7.89 -3.94 -5.11
N LEU A 139 8.03 -2.70 -4.67
CA LEU A 139 8.78 -1.67 -5.36
C LEU A 139 10.19 -1.58 -4.77
N LEU A 140 11.21 -1.64 -5.62
CA LEU A 140 12.57 -1.30 -5.23
C LEU A 140 12.84 0.14 -5.63
N THR A 141 13.34 0.97 -4.71
CA THR A 141 13.59 2.39 -4.99
C THR A 141 14.86 2.91 -4.32
N ASP A 142 15.58 3.77 -5.02
CA ASP A 142 16.68 4.59 -4.49
C ASP A 142 16.30 6.09 -4.41
N GLY A 143 15.03 6.40 -4.66
CA GLY A 143 14.47 7.75 -4.66
C GLY A 143 14.42 8.40 -6.04
N ASP A 144 15.32 8.01 -6.94
CA ASP A 144 15.36 8.49 -8.32
C ASP A 144 14.78 7.45 -9.29
N THR A 145 15.03 6.17 -9.02
CA THR A 145 14.61 5.03 -9.83
C THR A 145 13.64 4.17 -9.05
N VAL A 146 12.53 3.77 -9.69
CA VAL A 146 11.58 2.82 -9.13
C VAL A 146 11.48 1.60 -10.05
N ARG A 147 11.66 0.41 -9.48
CA ARG A 147 11.47 -0.87 -10.15
C ARG A 147 10.31 -1.63 -9.51
N SER A 148 9.35 -2.03 -10.34
CA SER A 148 8.27 -2.93 -9.96
C SER A 148 8.68 -4.39 -10.09
N LEU A 149 8.54 -5.18 -9.02
CA LEU A 149 8.71 -6.63 -9.10
C LEU A 149 7.48 -7.31 -9.72
N ALA A 150 6.26 -6.80 -9.52
CA ALA A 150 5.07 -7.31 -10.17
C ALA A 150 5.19 -7.24 -11.70
N ILE A 151 5.53 -6.07 -12.26
CA ILE A 151 5.72 -5.90 -13.72
C ILE A 151 6.88 -6.77 -14.24
N GLY A 152 7.95 -6.92 -13.45
CA GLY A 152 9.10 -7.72 -13.83
C GLY A 152 8.90 -9.24 -13.72
N CYS A 153 7.95 -9.71 -12.91
CA CYS A 153 7.77 -11.13 -12.59
C CYS A 153 6.45 -11.73 -13.10
N ASP A 154 5.40 -10.92 -13.19
CA ASP A 154 4.05 -11.33 -13.57
C ASP A 154 3.79 -11.01 -15.05
N PRO A 155 3.35 -11.98 -15.89
CA PRO A 155 2.88 -11.67 -17.24
C PRO A 155 1.64 -10.78 -17.27
N ASP A 156 0.86 -10.71 -16.19
CA ASP A 156 -0.36 -9.93 -16.08
C ASP A 156 -0.43 -9.20 -14.72
N PRO A 157 0.43 -8.18 -14.49
CA PRO A 157 0.50 -7.48 -13.23
C PRO A 157 -0.76 -6.66 -12.98
N VAL A 158 -1.18 -6.60 -11.71
CA VAL A 158 -2.39 -5.90 -11.21
C VAL A 158 -2.50 -4.42 -11.62
N TRP A 159 -1.39 -3.82 -12.05
CA TRP A 159 -1.33 -2.44 -12.52
C TRP A 159 -1.94 -2.23 -13.90
N PHE A 160 -2.13 -3.30 -14.69
CA PHE A 160 -2.75 -3.23 -16.02
C PHE A 160 -4.24 -3.58 -16.01
N ASP A 161 -4.76 -4.03 -14.86
CA ASP A 161 -6.19 -4.21 -14.65
C ASP A 161 -6.91 -2.86 -14.66
N GLU A 162 -8.10 -2.81 -15.25
CA GLU A 162 -8.96 -1.63 -15.19
C GLU A 162 -9.37 -1.38 -13.73
N PHE A 163 -9.12 -0.17 -13.24
CA PHE A 163 -9.44 0.22 -11.87
C PHE A 163 -10.14 1.59 -11.88
N ASP A 164 -11.42 1.61 -11.52
CA ASP A 164 -12.18 2.84 -11.30
C ASP A 164 -12.39 3.08 -9.79
N PRO A 165 -11.63 4.00 -9.18
CA PRO A 165 -11.76 4.31 -7.77
C PRO A 165 -13.06 5.04 -7.42
N LEU A 166 -13.87 5.50 -8.38
CA LEU A 166 -15.13 6.22 -8.14
C LEU A 166 -16.38 5.37 -8.40
N ALA A 167 -16.29 4.35 -9.28
CA ALA A 167 -17.39 3.40 -9.51
C ALA A 167 -17.88 2.76 -8.20
N LEU A 168 -16.96 2.43 -7.30
CA LEU A 168 -17.27 1.84 -5.99
C LEU A 168 -17.99 2.81 -5.03
N ASP A 169 -17.88 4.13 -5.21
CA ASP A 169 -18.60 5.12 -4.37
C ASP A 169 -20.03 5.28 -4.89
N ALA A 170 -20.23 5.25 -6.21
CA ALA A 170 -21.54 5.32 -6.82
C ALA A 170 -22.38 4.08 -6.48
N GLU A 171 -21.80 2.87 -6.52
CA GLU A 171 -22.50 1.64 -6.14
C GLU A 171 -22.87 1.61 -4.65
N ALA A 172 -22.00 2.10 -3.76
CA ALA A 172 -22.30 2.21 -2.33
C ALA A 172 -23.37 3.27 -2.03
N LEU A 173 -23.37 4.39 -2.76
CA LEU A 173 -24.39 5.42 -2.65
C LEU A 173 -25.74 4.91 -3.16
N ASP A 174 -25.76 4.22 -4.30
CA ASP A 174 -26.96 3.62 -4.87
C ASP A 174 -27.53 2.52 -3.95
N ALA A 175 -26.68 1.68 -3.36
CA ALA A 175 -27.10 0.69 -2.37
C ALA A 175 -27.70 1.34 -1.11
N ALA A 176 -27.11 2.42 -0.62
CA ALA A 176 -27.63 3.18 0.52
C ALA A 176 -28.96 3.91 0.22
N LEU A 177 -29.21 4.27 -1.05
CA LEU A 177 -30.46 4.88 -1.50
C LEU A 177 -31.58 3.85 -1.73
N VAL A 178 -31.25 2.58 -2.00
CA VAL A 178 -32.22 1.49 -2.16
C VAL A 178 -32.71 0.95 -0.80
N ASP A 179 -31.91 1.11 0.27
CA ASP A 179 -32.22 0.60 1.62
C ASP A 179 -32.96 1.61 2.54
N ASP A 180 -33.50 2.72 2.04
CA ASP A 180 -34.42 3.58 2.82
C ASP A 180 -35.87 3.03 2.76
N PRO A 181 -36.39 2.40 3.83
CA PRO A 181 -37.75 1.85 3.83
C PRO A 181 -38.81 2.94 4.08
N ARG A 182 -38.49 4.23 3.94
CA ARG A 182 -39.44 5.35 4.18
C ARG A 182 -40.03 5.94 2.89
N GLY A 183 -39.86 5.30 1.76
CA GLY A 183 -40.49 5.68 0.50
C GLY A 183 -41.84 5.01 0.26
N ASP A 184 -42.83 5.19 1.14
CA ASP A 184 -44.25 5.08 0.79
C ASP A 184 -45.13 5.62 1.93
N ALA A 185 -45.28 6.94 1.96
CA ALA A 185 -46.40 7.60 2.61
C ALA A 185 -46.72 8.92 1.89
N ALA A 186 -47.53 8.83 0.84
CA ALA A 186 -48.44 9.89 0.40
C ALA A 186 -49.53 9.32 -0.50
#